data_AF-A0A3B9CRY1-F1
#
_entry.id   AF-A0A3B9CRY1-F1
#
_cell.length_a   1.000
_cell.length_b   1.000
_cell.length_c   1.000
_cell.angle_alpha   90.00
_cell.angle_beta   90.00
_cell.angle_gamma   90.00
#
_symmetry.space_group_name_H-M   'P 1'
#
loop_
_entity.id
_entity.type
_entity.pdbx_description
1 polymer ?
#
loop_
_entity_poly.entity_id
_entity_poly.type
_entity_poly.pdbx_seq_one_letter_code
_entity_poly.pdbx_strand_id
1 'polypeptide(L)'
;MIEELQVEDKRSDFASPKSGWRSGIIFLLGLCLIAAAAGALLPRAIEPEVNTDYLTSKVMRGNLAVTVTEQGTLESSNNTEIKCKVRGQNTVIEVVEGGAQVEKGEVLLRLDTLQLDESIAERTKYAYWSLSAAYRSQADVARSEIAIEEYEKGRFKAQLMTLEKQLAVAKSTLTSAQNQLEHTQRMFARGFRSELQVEAQKFQVKQATLEVDLKNTEIDVLNKYTKEEEVETLRGNLKATIARHQADHERAYADVHRRDRALEERKHCVIRAPRDGLVIYPSAAAWKNAPDIEEGATVHKEQILLLMPDLTQMQVKVGVHESVVDRVHKGLKAIVTFAGRRVEAEVSSVATVTSPAGWWTGNVVKYDTIIKLPYEKGLKPGMSAEVQIVMATHSDVLMVPVAAVIETMEGAFCWVKTESGPERRSVETGDSNDVFIVIENGVEEDEDVILNPLAFVQEAQLEVLRPSDKTRMNEIRKKKKEEQAEATQSQSSGDEPHEEGVTPETKETSGQQSKEEQEDSRQRLPALDELRRILLPEHQRDEQVGDSENRPSKAPSSDEDSSESTPLKAGRPAGEQTDTELKSSETDDKIEPEADTEVFEEPATLAGENADDDGSSDEATESPAL
;
A
#
# COMPACT_ATOMS: atom_id res chain seq x y z
N MET A 1 -3.28 59.29 -44.41
CA MET A 1 -3.66 60.52 -43.67
C MET A 1 -2.66 60.62 -42.52
N ILE A 2 -1.54 61.34 -42.69
CA ILE A 2 -1.39 62.80 -42.43
C ILE A 2 -1.56 63.03 -40.91
N GLU A 3 -0.64 63.57 -40.10
CA GLU A 3 0.57 64.39 -40.28
C GLU A 3 1.36 64.42 -38.96
N GLU A 4 2.64 64.80 -39.05
CA GLU A 4 3.49 65.29 -37.96
C GLU A 4 2.87 66.46 -37.16
N LEU A 5 3.38 66.75 -35.95
CA LEU A 5 3.70 68.14 -35.58
C LEU A 5 4.65 68.21 -34.37
N GLN A 6 5.58 69.15 -34.50
CA GLN A 6 6.78 69.40 -33.72
C GLN A 6 6.51 70.16 -32.41
N VAL A 7 7.44 70.04 -31.46
CA VAL A 7 7.60 70.98 -30.33
C VAL A 7 8.78 71.89 -30.66
N GLU A 8 8.53 73.20 -30.62
CA GLU A 8 9.43 74.25 -31.08
C GLU A 8 10.03 75.02 -29.89
N ASP A 9 11.35 75.18 -29.92
CA ASP A 9 12.20 75.83 -28.93
C ASP A 9 12.45 77.30 -29.34
N LYS A 10 12.35 78.25 -28.42
CA LYS A 10 12.74 79.66 -28.65
C LYS A 10 13.42 80.28 -27.43
N ARG A 11 14.74 80.47 -27.57
CA ARG A 11 15.56 81.45 -26.87
C ARG A 11 15.40 82.84 -27.50
N SER A 12 15.46 83.90 -26.69
CA SER A 12 16.40 85.02 -26.89
C SER A 12 16.31 86.11 -25.81
N ASP A 13 17.48 86.38 -25.21
CA ASP A 13 18.15 87.64 -24.90
C ASP A 13 17.37 88.87 -24.40
N PHE A 14 17.80 89.39 -23.24
CA PHE A 14 17.62 90.81 -22.88
C PHE A 14 18.93 91.44 -22.38
N ALA A 15 19.27 92.55 -23.04
CA ALA A 15 20.44 93.39 -22.83
C ALA A 15 20.26 94.40 -21.69
N SER A 16 21.39 94.82 -21.11
CA SER A 16 21.56 95.96 -20.19
C SER A 16 21.13 97.30 -20.81
N PRO A 17 20.85 98.36 -20.01
CA PRO A 17 21.95 99.28 -19.70
C PRO A 17 21.89 100.00 -18.34
N LYS A 18 23.02 100.63 -18.03
CA LYS A 18 23.36 101.46 -16.87
C LYS A 18 22.77 102.89 -16.97
N SER A 19 22.48 103.49 -15.81
CA SER A 19 22.86 104.85 -15.37
C SER A 19 21.74 105.58 -14.60
N GLY A 20 22.11 106.24 -13.49
CA GLY A 20 21.19 107.04 -12.68
C GLY A 20 21.40 106.99 -11.16
N TRP A 21 22.64 106.76 -10.70
CA TRP A 21 23.01 106.74 -9.29
C TRP A 21 23.06 108.18 -8.75
N ARG A 22 21.99 108.63 -8.07
CA ARG A 22 22.02 109.69 -7.02
C ARG A 22 20.66 110.02 -6.36
N SER A 23 19.56 109.34 -6.69
CA SER A 23 18.23 109.56 -6.09
C SER A 23 17.74 108.45 -5.12
N GLY A 24 18.47 107.35 -4.94
CA GLY A 24 18.04 106.21 -4.11
C GLY A 24 18.36 106.27 -2.61
N ILE A 25 19.25 107.17 -2.17
CA ILE A 25 19.74 107.19 -0.77
C ILE A 25 18.78 107.93 0.18
N ILE A 26 18.01 108.90 -0.33
CA ILE A 26 17.04 109.66 0.48
C ILE A 26 15.74 108.86 0.66
N PHE A 27 15.39 107.97 -0.27
CA PHE A 27 14.24 107.07 -0.14
C PHE A 27 14.50 105.91 0.83
N LEU A 28 15.74 105.40 0.90
CA LEU A 28 16.15 104.36 1.85
C LEU A 28 16.20 104.86 3.31
N LEU A 29 16.62 106.11 3.54
CA LEU A 29 16.62 106.70 4.88
C LEU A 29 15.20 107.02 5.39
N GLY A 30 14.28 107.43 4.51
CA GLY A 30 12.86 107.60 4.85
C GLY A 30 12.16 106.28 5.19
N LEU A 31 12.50 105.19 4.48
CA LEU A 31 11.93 103.87 4.74
C LEU A 31 12.44 103.26 6.06
N CYS A 32 13.71 103.47 6.42
CA CYS A 32 14.25 103.03 7.71
C CYS A 32 13.64 103.78 8.91
N LEU A 33 13.28 105.06 8.77
CA LEU A 33 12.67 105.83 9.83
C LEU A 33 11.19 105.45 10.07
N ILE A 34 10.48 105.05 9.02
CA ILE A 34 9.13 104.49 9.11
C ILE A 34 9.16 103.05 9.67
N ALA A 35 10.18 102.26 9.34
CA ALA A 35 10.38 100.93 9.93
C ALA A 35 10.76 101.01 11.43
N ALA A 36 11.56 102.00 11.85
CA ALA A 36 11.91 102.21 13.25
C ALA A 36 10.73 102.75 14.07
N ALA A 37 9.88 103.60 13.50
CA ALA A 37 8.67 104.09 14.16
C ALA A 37 7.54 103.04 14.23
N ALA A 38 7.47 102.11 13.26
CA ALA A 38 6.59 100.94 13.34
C ALA A 38 7.08 99.90 14.36
N GLY A 39 8.40 99.80 14.61
CA GLY A 39 8.97 98.91 15.62
C GLY A 39 8.71 99.31 17.07
N ALA A 40 8.49 100.60 17.34
CA ALA A 40 8.27 101.13 18.70
C ALA A 40 6.78 101.14 19.14
N LEU A 41 5.86 100.76 18.25
CA LEU A 41 4.42 100.62 18.52
C LEU A 41 3.93 99.16 18.37
N LEU A 42 4.84 98.22 18.17
CA LEU A 42 4.52 96.80 18.28
C LEU A 42 4.31 96.47 19.77
N PRO A 43 3.14 95.93 20.15
CA PRO A 43 2.88 95.49 21.51
C PRO A 43 3.97 94.50 21.91
N ARG A 44 4.57 94.73 23.08
CA ARG A 44 5.50 93.84 23.76
C ARG A 44 4.96 92.42 23.64
N ALA A 45 5.71 91.57 22.94
CA ALA A 45 5.35 90.20 22.63
C ALA A 45 4.79 89.52 23.90
N ILE A 46 3.49 89.27 23.87
CA ILE A 46 2.88 88.23 24.67
C ILE A 46 3.54 86.97 24.13
N GLU A 47 4.38 86.33 24.95
CA GLU A 47 4.77 84.94 24.69
C GLU A 47 3.45 84.20 24.43
N PRO A 48 3.25 83.61 23.25
CA PRO A 48 2.05 82.82 23.04
C PRO A 48 2.13 81.69 24.06
N GLU A 49 1.23 81.68 25.05
CA GLU A 49 0.85 80.44 25.70
C GLU A 49 0.30 79.57 24.59
N VAL A 50 1.18 78.74 24.04
CA VAL A 50 0.82 77.67 23.12
C VAL A 50 0.04 76.68 23.97
N ASN A 51 -1.26 76.93 24.15
CA ASN A 51 -2.17 75.94 24.67
C ASN A 51 -2.46 74.96 23.51
N THR A 52 -1.44 74.16 23.17
CA THR A 52 -1.63 72.95 22.38
C THR A 52 -2.38 71.99 23.27
N ASP A 53 -3.63 71.74 22.92
CA ASP A 53 -4.45 70.73 23.55
C ASP A 53 -3.84 69.35 23.21
N TYR A 54 -2.86 68.94 24.02
CA TYR A 54 -2.20 67.64 23.88
C TYR A 54 -3.23 66.56 24.21
N LEU A 55 -3.40 65.60 23.30
CA LEU A 55 -4.19 64.41 23.59
C LEU A 55 -3.40 63.59 24.62
N THR A 56 -3.82 63.61 25.88
CA THR A 56 -3.14 62.88 26.96
C THR A 56 -3.88 61.60 27.33
N SER A 57 -3.14 60.63 27.84
CA SER A 57 -3.65 59.44 28.52
C SER A 57 -3.00 59.35 29.89
N LYS A 58 -3.76 58.95 30.90
CA LYS A 58 -3.19 58.67 32.21
C LYS A 58 -2.37 57.39 32.19
N VAL A 59 -1.24 57.41 32.90
CA VAL A 59 -0.48 56.20 33.24
C VAL A 59 -1.27 55.44 34.28
N MET A 60 -1.61 54.20 33.96
CA MET A 60 -2.44 53.37 34.82
C MET A 60 -1.71 52.10 35.22
N ARG A 61 -1.89 51.69 36.48
CA ARG A 61 -1.46 50.39 36.94
C ARG A 61 -2.54 49.35 36.63
N GLY A 62 -2.16 48.22 36.06
CA GLY A 62 -3.11 47.20 35.66
C GLY A 62 -2.46 45.86 35.33
N ASN A 63 -3.30 44.94 34.89
CA ASN A 63 -2.85 43.64 34.40
C ASN A 63 -2.71 43.71 32.88
N LEU A 64 -1.51 43.43 32.37
CA LEU A 64 -1.23 43.36 30.94
C LEU A 64 -1.12 41.91 30.50
N ALA A 65 -2.02 41.50 29.61
CA ALA A 65 -1.88 40.24 28.88
C ALA A 65 -1.18 40.51 27.55
N VAL A 66 -0.06 39.82 27.31
CA VAL A 66 0.64 39.83 26.03
C VAL A 66 0.06 38.68 25.20
N THR A 67 -0.76 39.04 24.22
CA THR A 67 -1.44 38.08 23.35
C THR A 67 -0.98 38.23 21.92
N VAL A 68 -0.87 37.12 21.20
CA VAL A 68 -0.68 37.10 19.75
C VAL A 68 -1.88 36.47 19.09
N THR A 69 -2.45 37.21 18.14
CA THR A 69 -3.64 36.81 17.40
C THR A 69 -3.23 36.29 16.03
N GLU A 70 -3.52 35.03 15.75
CA GLU A 70 -3.24 34.40 14.47
C GLU A 70 -4.48 33.66 13.94
N GLN A 71 -4.54 33.49 12.63
CA GLN A 71 -5.60 32.72 11.99
C GLN A 71 -5.17 31.28 11.78
N GLY A 72 -6.05 30.35 12.12
CA GLY A 72 -5.85 28.92 11.92
C GLY A 72 -7.07 28.23 11.33
N THR A 73 -6.91 26.94 11.06
CA THR A 73 -7.97 26.07 10.55
C THR A 73 -8.19 24.91 11.51
N LEU A 74 -9.46 24.52 11.70
CA LEU A 74 -9.83 23.35 12.48
C LEU A 74 -9.50 22.09 11.71
N GLU A 75 -8.81 21.17 12.36
CA GLU A 75 -8.50 19.84 11.85
C GLU A 75 -8.80 18.79 12.92
N SER A 76 -9.02 17.55 12.51
CA SER A 76 -9.14 16.44 13.44
C SER A 76 -7.75 15.91 13.75
N SER A 77 -7.46 15.66 15.04
CA SER A 77 -6.17 15.11 15.47
C SER A 77 -5.99 13.66 15.03
N ASN A 78 -7.08 12.94 14.79
CA ASN A 78 -7.06 11.54 14.39
C ASN A 78 -7.94 11.30 13.16
N ASN A 79 -7.32 11.02 12.02
CA ASN A 79 -8.02 10.77 10.78
C ASN A 79 -7.86 9.31 10.38
N THR A 80 -8.99 8.62 10.20
CA THR A 80 -8.99 7.26 9.67
C THR A 80 -8.93 7.34 8.14
N GLU A 81 -7.84 6.84 7.56
CA GLU A 81 -7.65 6.80 6.11
C GLU A 81 -8.28 5.54 5.52
N ILE A 82 -9.24 5.72 4.62
CA ILE A 82 -9.86 4.63 3.87
C ILE A 82 -9.06 4.43 2.59
N LYS A 83 -8.36 3.30 2.48
CA LYS A 83 -7.45 2.99 1.38
C LYS A 83 -7.96 1.86 0.51
N CYS A 84 -7.61 1.90 -0.78
CA CYS A 84 -7.82 0.77 -1.67
C CYS A 84 -6.90 -0.41 -1.29
N LYS A 85 -7.48 -1.59 -1.04
CA LYS A 85 -6.72 -2.83 -0.75
C LYS A 85 -6.63 -3.78 -1.94
N VAL A 86 -7.38 -3.51 -3.00
CA VAL A 86 -7.42 -4.34 -4.22
C VAL A 86 -6.20 -4.03 -5.08
N ARG A 87 -5.59 -5.07 -5.66
CA ARG A 87 -4.40 -4.92 -6.52
C ARG A 87 -4.79 -4.37 -7.89
N GLY A 88 -3.81 -3.82 -8.60
CA GLY A 88 -4.01 -3.33 -9.97
C GLY A 88 -4.77 -2.00 -10.02
N GLN A 89 -5.27 -1.70 -11.21
CA GLN A 89 -6.12 -0.55 -11.50
C GLN A 89 -7.57 -0.99 -11.41
N ASN A 90 -8.36 -0.32 -10.58
CA ASN A 90 -9.76 -0.65 -10.34
C ASN A 90 -10.62 0.59 -10.62
N THR A 91 -11.76 0.40 -11.26
CA THR A 91 -12.69 1.50 -11.55
C THR A 91 -13.68 1.63 -10.40
N VAL A 92 -13.97 2.87 -9.98
CA VAL A 92 -15.00 3.15 -8.98
C VAL A 92 -16.36 3.16 -9.67
N ILE A 93 -17.32 2.37 -9.16
CA ILE A 93 -18.71 2.34 -9.67
C ILE A 93 -19.58 3.32 -8.90
N GLU A 94 -19.43 3.33 -7.57
CA GLU A 94 -20.30 4.03 -6.64
C GLU A 94 -19.43 4.61 -5.53
N VAL A 95 -19.64 5.87 -5.19
CA VAL A 95 -18.93 6.57 -4.11
C VAL A 95 -19.89 7.47 -3.35
N VAL A 96 -19.78 7.48 -2.02
CA VAL A 96 -20.56 8.36 -1.15
C VAL A 96 -20.11 9.81 -1.32
N GLU A 97 -21.07 10.73 -1.36
CA GLU A 97 -20.81 12.17 -1.46
C GLU A 97 -19.95 12.70 -0.29
N GLY A 98 -19.01 13.59 -0.61
CA GLY A 98 -18.16 14.23 0.38
C GLY A 98 -18.98 15.10 1.34
N GLY A 99 -18.80 14.88 2.65
CA GLY A 99 -19.55 15.55 3.70
C GLY A 99 -20.77 14.78 4.21
N ALA A 100 -21.03 13.57 3.70
CA ALA A 100 -22.06 12.68 4.22
C ALA A 100 -21.71 12.14 5.62
N GLN A 101 -22.74 11.94 6.44
CA GLN A 101 -22.64 11.26 7.73
C GLN A 101 -23.01 9.79 7.53
N VAL A 102 -22.12 8.88 7.92
CA VAL A 102 -22.29 7.44 7.70
C VAL A 102 -22.28 6.67 9.02
N GLU A 103 -22.94 5.51 9.02
CA GLU A 103 -22.91 4.53 10.10
C GLU A 103 -21.83 3.46 9.87
N LYS A 104 -21.39 2.82 10.94
CA LYS A 104 -20.40 1.75 10.91
C LYS A 104 -20.92 0.57 10.09
N GLY A 105 -20.14 0.18 9.10
CA GLY A 105 -20.46 -0.91 8.18
C GLY A 105 -21.23 -0.46 6.93
N GLU A 106 -21.65 0.80 6.84
CA GLU A 106 -22.24 1.38 5.63
C GLU A 106 -21.23 1.32 4.47
N VAL A 107 -21.74 1.14 3.25
CA VAL A 107 -20.90 1.06 2.05
C VAL A 107 -20.48 2.47 1.67
N LEU A 108 -19.16 2.70 1.61
CA LEU A 108 -18.58 3.99 1.25
C LEU A 108 -18.26 4.07 -0.24
N LEU A 109 -17.74 2.97 -0.78
CA LEU A 109 -17.27 2.90 -2.14
C LEU A 109 -17.37 1.46 -2.66
N ARG A 110 -17.75 1.32 -3.93
CA ARG A 110 -17.76 0.06 -4.66
C ARG A 110 -16.84 0.13 -5.86
N LEU A 111 -15.92 -0.82 -5.95
CA LEU A 111 -15.07 -1.03 -7.12
C LEU A 111 -15.74 -2.00 -8.11
N ASP A 112 -15.41 -1.85 -9.38
CA ASP A 112 -15.81 -2.80 -10.42
C ASP A 112 -15.22 -4.19 -10.15
N THR A 113 -16.10 -5.18 -10.13
CA THR A 113 -15.75 -6.57 -9.85
C THR A 113 -15.76 -7.43 -11.11
N LEU A 114 -16.19 -6.94 -12.27
CA LEU A 114 -16.41 -7.78 -13.45
C LEU A 114 -15.17 -8.61 -13.83
N GLN A 115 -14.02 -7.95 -14.01
CA GLN A 115 -12.77 -8.61 -14.35
C GLN A 115 -12.30 -9.58 -13.25
N LEU A 116 -12.52 -9.21 -11.99
CA LEU A 116 -12.14 -10.04 -10.84
C LEU A 116 -13.04 -11.28 -10.74
N ASP A 117 -14.34 -11.13 -10.94
CA ASP A 117 -15.34 -12.20 -10.93
C ASP A 117 -15.10 -13.20 -12.07
N GLU A 118 -14.78 -12.73 -13.27
CA GLU A 118 -14.35 -13.57 -14.39
C GLU A 118 -13.08 -14.37 -14.02
N SER A 119 -12.08 -13.70 -13.45
CA SER A 119 -10.84 -14.35 -13.01
C SER A 119 -11.08 -15.39 -11.90
N ILE A 120 -12.03 -15.14 -10.99
CA ILE A 120 -12.42 -16.08 -9.94
C ILE A 120 -13.12 -17.28 -10.56
N ALA A 121 -14.04 -17.07 -11.50
CA ALA A 121 -14.72 -18.16 -12.20
C ALA A 121 -13.72 -19.05 -12.96
N GLU A 122 -12.77 -18.45 -13.65
CA GLU A 122 -11.69 -19.17 -14.35
C GLU A 122 -10.80 -19.95 -13.38
N ARG A 123 -10.28 -19.30 -12.32
CA ARG A 123 -9.46 -19.96 -11.29
C ARG A 123 -10.20 -21.09 -10.58
N THR A 124 -11.52 -20.94 -10.39
CA THR A 124 -12.37 -21.97 -9.80
C THR A 124 -12.44 -23.21 -10.71
N LYS A 125 -12.58 -23.02 -12.03
CA LYS A 125 -12.52 -24.13 -13.00
C LYS A 125 -11.16 -24.84 -12.95
N TYR A 126 -10.07 -24.08 -12.94
CA TYR A 126 -8.73 -24.65 -12.83
C TYR A 126 -8.51 -25.42 -11.53
N ALA A 127 -8.95 -24.89 -10.39
CA ALA A 127 -8.87 -25.56 -9.10
C ALA A 127 -9.65 -26.88 -9.09
N TYR A 128 -10.85 -26.94 -9.67
CA TYR A 128 -11.58 -28.20 -9.79
C TYR A 128 -10.90 -29.19 -10.72
N TRP A 129 -10.32 -28.72 -11.82
CA TRP A 129 -9.60 -29.58 -12.75
C TRP A 129 -8.35 -30.21 -12.11
N SER A 130 -7.53 -29.40 -11.41
CA SER A 130 -6.34 -29.91 -10.73
C SER A 130 -6.69 -30.79 -9.52
N LEU A 131 -7.74 -30.47 -8.78
CA LEU A 131 -8.24 -31.33 -7.71
C LEU A 131 -8.72 -32.70 -8.24
N SER A 132 -9.45 -32.71 -9.36
CA SER A 132 -9.85 -33.95 -10.04
C SER A 132 -8.64 -34.77 -10.51
N ALA A 133 -7.61 -34.11 -11.03
CA ALA A 133 -6.35 -34.78 -11.39
C ALA A 133 -5.65 -35.40 -10.17
N ALA A 134 -5.62 -34.70 -9.03
CA ALA A 134 -5.06 -35.22 -7.77
C ALA A 134 -5.83 -36.43 -7.24
N TYR A 135 -7.17 -36.43 -7.32
CA TYR A 135 -7.98 -37.60 -6.96
C TYR A 135 -7.75 -38.79 -7.90
N ARG A 136 -7.63 -38.53 -9.20
CA ARG A 136 -7.32 -39.59 -10.18
C ARG A 136 -5.95 -40.20 -9.92
N SER A 137 -4.92 -39.37 -9.69
CA SER A 137 -3.58 -39.86 -9.40
C SER A 137 -3.49 -40.59 -8.05
N GLN A 138 -4.31 -40.19 -7.06
CA GLN A 138 -4.45 -40.94 -5.81
C GLN A 138 -5.00 -42.35 -6.05
N ALA A 139 -6.04 -42.47 -6.89
CA ALA A 139 -6.58 -43.77 -7.29
C ALA A 139 -5.57 -44.60 -8.11
N ASP A 140 -4.70 -43.96 -8.89
CA ASP A 140 -3.61 -44.62 -9.63
C ASP A 140 -2.54 -45.20 -8.69
N VAL A 141 -2.20 -44.47 -7.62
CA VAL A 141 -1.30 -44.97 -6.55
C VAL A 141 -1.91 -46.21 -5.89
N ALA A 142 -3.16 -46.13 -5.44
CA ALA A 142 -3.85 -47.28 -4.82
C ALA A 142 -3.89 -48.50 -5.76
N ARG A 143 -4.12 -48.29 -7.07
CA ARG A 143 -4.08 -49.38 -8.06
C ARG A 143 -2.69 -49.99 -8.21
N SER A 144 -1.64 -49.17 -8.19
CA SER A 144 -0.25 -49.64 -8.28
C SER A 144 0.17 -50.43 -7.04
N GLU A 145 -0.31 -50.05 -5.84
CA GLU A 145 -0.08 -50.79 -4.59
C GLU A 145 -0.75 -52.18 -4.65
N ILE A 146 -2.01 -52.24 -5.09
CA ILE A 146 -2.75 -53.50 -5.24
C ILE A 146 -2.05 -54.43 -6.24
N ALA A 147 -1.49 -53.91 -7.33
CA ALA A 147 -0.82 -54.71 -8.35
C ALA A 147 0.41 -55.49 -7.80
N ILE A 148 1.15 -54.91 -6.83
CA ILE A 148 2.26 -55.59 -6.15
C ILE A 148 1.73 -56.77 -5.35
N GLU A 149 0.69 -56.54 -4.54
CA GLU A 149 0.08 -57.57 -3.71
C GLU A 149 -0.54 -58.70 -4.56
N GLU A 150 -1.22 -58.35 -5.65
CA GLU A 150 -1.82 -59.29 -6.59
C GLU A 150 -0.75 -60.19 -7.23
N TYR A 151 0.41 -59.64 -7.60
CA TYR A 151 1.51 -60.44 -8.12
C TYR A 151 2.06 -61.39 -7.05
N GLU A 152 2.44 -60.87 -5.88
CA GLU A 152 3.10 -61.66 -4.84
C GLU A 152 2.20 -62.75 -4.25
N LYS A 153 0.92 -62.43 -4.00
CA LYS A 153 -0.03 -63.34 -3.35
C LYS A 153 -0.85 -64.17 -4.35
N GLY A 154 -1.02 -63.70 -5.57
CA GLY A 154 -1.81 -64.36 -6.61
C GLY A 154 -0.92 -65.01 -7.66
N ARG A 155 -0.47 -64.21 -8.64
CA ARG A 155 0.19 -64.71 -9.86
C ARG A 155 1.43 -65.56 -9.56
N PHE A 156 2.33 -65.05 -8.72
CA PHE A 156 3.57 -65.73 -8.35
C PHE A 156 3.30 -67.07 -7.65
N LYS A 157 2.38 -67.11 -6.67
CA LYS A 157 2.04 -68.35 -5.98
C LYS A 157 1.42 -69.39 -6.91
N ALA A 158 0.54 -68.97 -7.83
CA ALA A 158 -0.06 -69.86 -8.81
C ALA A 158 1.00 -70.47 -9.76
N GLN A 159 1.96 -69.66 -10.21
CA GLN A 159 3.09 -70.12 -11.03
C GLN A 159 3.97 -71.09 -10.26
N LEU A 160 4.34 -70.77 -9.02
CA LEU A 160 5.15 -71.62 -8.16
C LEU A 160 4.47 -72.97 -7.90
N MET A 161 3.18 -72.98 -7.52
CA MET A 161 2.42 -74.21 -7.31
C MET A 161 2.35 -75.07 -8.57
N THR A 162 2.27 -74.45 -9.74
CA THR A 162 2.26 -75.17 -11.03
C THR A 162 3.60 -75.85 -11.27
N LEU A 163 4.72 -75.16 -11.05
CA LEU A 163 6.05 -75.73 -11.19
C LEU A 163 6.34 -76.81 -10.14
N GLU A 164 5.93 -76.61 -8.89
CA GLU A 164 6.07 -77.62 -7.82
C GLU A 164 5.29 -78.90 -8.14
N LYS A 165 4.08 -78.77 -8.68
CA LYS A 165 3.29 -79.92 -9.16
C LYS A 165 4.02 -80.66 -10.29
N GLN A 166 4.58 -79.93 -11.26
CA GLN A 166 5.35 -80.54 -12.35
C GLN A 166 6.61 -81.24 -11.83
N LEU A 167 7.32 -80.62 -10.88
CA LEU A 167 8.48 -81.23 -10.22
C LEU A 167 8.09 -82.51 -9.48
N ALA A 168 6.95 -82.53 -8.78
CA ALA A 168 6.47 -83.73 -8.09
C ALA A 168 6.19 -84.88 -9.06
N VAL A 169 5.60 -84.59 -10.24
CA VAL A 169 5.41 -85.57 -11.31
C VAL A 169 6.77 -86.08 -11.83
N ALA A 170 7.72 -85.19 -12.13
CA ALA A 170 9.05 -85.55 -12.61
C ALA A 170 9.84 -86.40 -11.58
N LYS A 171 9.70 -86.12 -10.28
CA LYS A 171 10.29 -86.94 -9.22
C LYS A 171 9.66 -88.34 -9.15
N SER A 172 8.36 -88.43 -9.37
CA SER A 172 7.66 -89.72 -9.43
C SER A 172 8.08 -90.56 -10.64
N THR A 173 8.28 -89.93 -11.81
CA THR A 173 8.77 -90.63 -13.01
C THR A 173 10.21 -91.09 -12.83
N LEU A 174 11.09 -90.26 -12.25
CA LEU A 174 12.45 -90.65 -11.89
C LEU A 174 12.48 -91.86 -10.95
N THR A 175 11.67 -91.83 -9.89
CA THR A 175 11.57 -92.95 -8.94
C THR A 175 11.14 -94.24 -9.64
N SER A 176 10.16 -94.14 -10.55
CA SER A 176 9.69 -95.27 -11.34
C SER A 176 10.77 -95.83 -12.27
N ALA A 177 11.51 -94.95 -12.96
CA ALA A 177 12.62 -95.33 -13.84
C ALA A 177 13.77 -96.00 -13.06
N GLN A 178 14.08 -95.52 -11.85
CA GLN A 178 15.08 -96.10 -10.95
C GLN A 178 14.69 -97.50 -10.50
N ASN A 179 13.44 -97.69 -10.06
CA ASN A 179 12.92 -99.00 -9.66
C ASN A 179 12.97 -100.02 -10.82
N GLN A 180 12.64 -99.57 -12.04
CA GLN A 180 12.75 -100.40 -13.25
C GLN A 180 14.20 -100.74 -13.60
N LEU A 181 15.13 -99.80 -13.43
CA LEU A 181 16.57 -100.04 -13.62
C LEU A 181 17.06 -101.10 -12.64
N GLU A 182 16.75 -100.94 -11.36
CA GLU A 182 17.16 -101.87 -10.31
C GLU A 182 16.60 -103.27 -10.56
N HIS A 183 15.32 -103.37 -10.95
CA HIS A 183 14.71 -104.63 -11.34
C HIS A 183 15.41 -105.26 -12.56
N THR A 184 15.68 -104.47 -13.59
CA THR A 184 16.33 -104.95 -14.83
C THR A 184 17.76 -105.42 -14.56
N GLN A 185 18.50 -104.71 -13.71
CA GLN A 185 19.84 -105.11 -13.25
C GLN A 185 19.81 -106.44 -12.49
N ARG A 186 18.84 -106.64 -11.59
CA ARG A 186 18.64 -107.93 -10.89
C ARG A 186 18.33 -109.08 -11.84
N MET A 187 17.56 -108.83 -12.90
CA MET A 187 17.22 -109.84 -13.91
C MET A 187 18.39 -110.13 -14.87
N PHE A 188 19.21 -109.13 -15.20
CA PHE A 188 20.45 -109.30 -15.95
C PHE A 188 21.45 -110.18 -15.19
N ALA A 189 21.63 -109.96 -13.88
CA ALA A 189 22.51 -110.78 -13.03
C ALA A 189 22.10 -112.27 -12.99
N ARG A 190 20.84 -112.58 -13.31
CA ARG A 190 20.29 -113.95 -13.40
C ARG A 190 20.27 -114.50 -14.83
N GLY A 191 20.75 -113.73 -15.82
CA GLY A 191 20.81 -114.12 -17.24
C GLY A 191 19.53 -113.92 -18.04
N PHE A 192 18.49 -113.27 -17.49
CA PHE A 192 17.18 -113.11 -18.14
C PHE A 192 17.04 -111.82 -18.98
N ARG A 193 18.02 -110.92 -18.97
CA ARG A 193 18.03 -109.65 -19.72
C ARG A 193 19.38 -109.46 -20.43
N SER A 194 19.41 -108.67 -21.50
CA SER A 194 20.66 -108.33 -22.20
C SER A 194 21.31 -107.06 -21.64
N GLU A 195 22.61 -106.88 -21.89
CA GLU A 195 23.34 -105.67 -21.47
C GLU A 195 22.76 -104.41 -22.13
N LEU A 196 22.37 -104.51 -23.41
CA LEU A 196 21.70 -103.43 -24.14
C LEU A 196 20.41 -102.97 -23.43
N GLN A 197 19.65 -103.89 -22.83
CA GLN A 197 18.43 -103.56 -22.09
C GLN A 197 18.73 -102.82 -20.77
N VAL A 198 19.82 -103.19 -20.08
CA VAL A 198 20.26 -102.46 -18.88
C VAL A 198 20.71 -101.04 -19.26
N GLU A 199 21.48 -100.90 -20.33
CA GLU A 199 21.98 -99.60 -20.79
C GLU A 199 20.84 -98.67 -21.24
N ALA A 200 19.84 -99.21 -21.94
CA ALA A 200 18.63 -98.47 -22.28
C ALA A 200 17.91 -97.94 -21.03
N GLN A 201 17.78 -98.74 -19.98
CA GLN A 201 17.13 -98.31 -18.74
C GLN A 201 17.98 -97.30 -17.93
N LYS A 202 19.32 -97.41 -17.98
CA LYS A 202 20.20 -96.37 -17.42
C LYS A 202 19.99 -95.03 -18.13
N PHE A 203 19.86 -95.06 -19.46
CA PHE A 203 19.57 -93.85 -20.24
C PHE A 203 18.21 -93.24 -19.84
N GLN A 204 17.19 -94.06 -19.60
CA GLN A 204 15.88 -93.59 -19.11
C GLN A 204 15.97 -92.93 -17.74
N VAL A 205 16.73 -93.51 -16.80
CA VAL A 205 16.98 -92.86 -15.50
C VAL A 205 17.68 -91.52 -15.70
N LYS A 206 18.71 -91.47 -16.56
CA LYS A 206 19.44 -90.22 -16.84
C LYS A 206 18.51 -89.14 -17.43
N GLN A 207 17.61 -89.53 -18.34
CA GLN A 207 16.61 -88.63 -18.91
C GLN A 207 15.66 -88.09 -17.83
N ALA A 208 15.14 -88.95 -16.96
CA ALA A 208 14.26 -88.54 -15.87
C ALA A 208 14.98 -87.66 -14.82
N THR A 209 16.27 -87.90 -14.55
CA THR A 209 17.07 -87.05 -13.67
C THR A 209 17.22 -85.66 -14.26
N LEU A 210 17.56 -85.56 -15.55
CA LEU A 210 17.66 -84.28 -16.25
C LEU A 210 16.34 -83.52 -16.21
N GLU A 211 15.20 -84.22 -16.33
CA GLU A 211 13.88 -83.59 -16.23
C GLU A 211 13.61 -83.01 -14.83
N VAL A 212 14.00 -83.71 -13.76
CA VAL A 212 13.93 -83.17 -12.40
C VAL A 212 14.83 -81.95 -12.23
N ASP A 213 16.06 -82.00 -12.74
CA ASP A 213 17.02 -80.89 -12.65
C ASP A 213 16.52 -79.65 -13.43
N LEU A 214 15.90 -79.86 -14.60
CA LEU A 214 15.24 -78.79 -15.36
C LEU A 214 14.12 -78.13 -14.55
N LYS A 215 13.24 -78.92 -13.91
CA LYS A 215 12.14 -78.37 -13.09
C LYS A 215 12.63 -77.65 -11.84
N ASN A 216 13.69 -78.13 -11.20
CA ASN A 216 14.34 -77.37 -10.12
C ASN A 216 14.93 -76.06 -10.65
N THR A 217 15.58 -76.07 -11.82
CA THR A 217 16.15 -74.86 -12.43
C THR A 217 15.07 -73.85 -12.78
N GLU A 218 13.92 -74.28 -13.31
CA GLU A 218 12.77 -73.40 -13.59
C GLU A 218 12.24 -72.71 -12.32
N ILE A 219 12.13 -73.45 -11.20
CA ILE A 219 11.72 -72.89 -9.90
C ILE A 219 12.75 -71.91 -9.37
N ASP A 220 14.04 -72.24 -9.50
CA ASP A 220 15.13 -71.37 -9.08
C ASP A 220 15.15 -70.06 -9.86
N VAL A 221 14.92 -70.13 -11.19
CA VAL A 221 14.83 -68.95 -12.04
C VAL A 221 13.64 -68.09 -11.67
N LEU A 222 12.47 -68.71 -11.43
CA LEU A 222 11.26 -68.00 -11.01
C LEU A 222 11.49 -67.26 -9.69
N ASN A 223 12.10 -67.92 -8.70
CA ASN A 223 12.31 -67.36 -7.37
C ASN A 223 13.37 -66.28 -7.32
N LYS A 224 14.52 -66.50 -7.96
CA LYS A 224 15.70 -65.61 -7.84
C LYS A 224 15.69 -64.47 -8.83
N TYR A 225 15.13 -64.66 -10.02
CA TYR A 225 15.21 -63.67 -11.09
C TYR A 225 13.83 -63.10 -11.42
N THR A 226 12.91 -63.94 -11.89
CA THR A 226 11.61 -63.47 -12.40
C THR A 226 10.78 -62.74 -11.34
N LYS A 227 10.78 -63.24 -10.10
CA LYS A 227 10.09 -62.58 -8.99
C LYS A 227 10.70 -61.24 -8.64
N GLU A 228 12.02 -61.18 -8.49
CA GLU A 228 12.71 -59.94 -8.10
C GLU A 228 12.55 -58.87 -9.18
N GLU A 229 12.71 -59.24 -10.45
CA GLU A 229 12.53 -58.35 -11.59
C GLU A 229 11.11 -57.76 -11.63
N GLU A 230 10.07 -58.60 -11.56
CA GLU A 230 8.68 -58.13 -11.62
C GLU A 230 8.31 -57.25 -10.41
N VAL A 231 8.78 -57.60 -9.20
CA VAL A 231 8.53 -56.78 -8.01
C VAL A 231 9.20 -55.42 -8.13
N GLU A 232 10.45 -55.37 -8.61
CA GLU A 232 11.16 -54.10 -8.77
C GLU A 232 10.56 -53.23 -9.88
N THR A 233 10.06 -53.82 -10.98
CA THR A 233 9.34 -53.04 -12.00
C THR A 233 8.03 -52.45 -11.46
N LEU A 234 7.24 -53.23 -10.72
CA LEU A 234 6.01 -52.77 -10.08
C LEU A 234 6.29 -51.69 -9.02
N ARG A 235 7.35 -51.84 -8.21
CA ARG A 235 7.80 -50.81 -7.26
C ARG A 235 8.28 -49.55 -7.96
N GLY A 236 8.98 -49.68 -9.08
CA GLY A 236 9.39 -48.55 -9.92
C GLY A 236 8.18 -47.77 -10.44
N ASN A 237 7.17 -48.48 -10.94
CA ASN A 237 5.91 -47.90 -11.37
C ASN A 237 5.16 -47.20 -10.22
N LEU A 238 5.07 -47.85 -9.04
CA LEU A 238 4.47 -47.26 -7.84
C LEU A 238 5.21 -45.97 -7.42
N LYS A 239 6.54 -45.98 -7.44
CA LYS A 239 7.32 -44.78 -7.11
C LYS A 239 7.05 -43.64 -8.10
N ALA A 240 6.94 -43.94 -9.39
CA ALA A 240 6.59 -42.96 -10.42
C ALA A 240 5.17 -42.41 -10.23
N THR A 241 4.18 -43.25 -9.89
CA THR A 241 2.80 -42.81 -9.64
C THR A 241 2.68 -42.00 -8.36
N ILE A 242 3.42 -42.33 -7.30
CA ILE A 242 3.50 -41.52 -6.06
C ILE A 242 4.08 -40.14 -6.37
N ALA A 243 5.20 -40.06 -7.09
CA ALA A 243 5.82 -38.79 -7.45
C ALA A 243 4.87 -37.92 -8.30
N ARG A 244 4.13 -38.54 -9.23
CA ARG A 244 3.09 -37.85 -10.00
C ARG A 244 1.95 -37.35 -9.11
N HIS A 245 1.45 -38.19 -8.19
CA HIS A 245 0.40 -37.79 -7.26
C HIS A 245 0.81 -36.60 -6.39
N GLN A 246 2.04 -36.60 -5.88
CA GLN A 246 2.58 -35.46 -5.14
C GLN A 246 2.60 -34.18 -5.99
N ALA A 247 3.06 -34.26 -7.24
CA ALA A 247 3.05 -33.11 -8.15
C ALA A 247 1.62 -32.60 -8.44
N ASP A 248 0.67 -33.50 -8.67
CA ASP A 248 -0.74 -33.16 -8.91
C ASP A 248 -1.39 -32.54 -7.66
N HIS A 249 -1.07 -33.06 -6.47
CA HIS A 249 -1.54 -32.53 -5.19
C HIS A 249 -1.04 -31.10 -4.94
N GLU A 250 0.26 -30.86 -5.11
CA GLU A 250 0.84 -29.51 -4.95
C GLU A 250 0.26 -28.52 -5.96
N ARG A 251 0.02 -28.97 -7.20
CA ARG A 251 -0.66 -28.15 -8.21
C ARG A 251 -2.08 -27.79 -7.77
N ALA A 252 -2.86 -28.77 -7.30
CA ALA A 252 -4.21 -28.54 -6.81
C ALA A 252 -4.24 -27.57 -5.63
N TYR A 253 -3.33 -27.75 -4.67
CA TYR A 253 -3.16 -26.85 -3.53
C TYR A 253 -2.89 -25.41 -3.99
N ALA A 254 -1.93 -25.21 -4.89
CA ALA A 254 -1.59 -23.88 -5.42
C ALA A 254 -2.75 -23.22 -6.18
N ASP A 255 -3.53 -23.99 -6.95
CA ASP A 255 -4.70 -23.48 -7.68
C ASP A 255 -5.83 -23.04 -6.74
N VAL A 256 -6.12 -23.86 -5.71
CA VAL A 256 -7.11 -23.51 -4.67
C VAL A 256 -6.70 -22.23 -3.93
N HIS A 257 -5.44 -22.11 -3.51
CA HIS A 257 -4.96 -20.89 -2.86
C HIS A 257 -4.95 -19.66 -3.77
N ARG A 258 -4.73 -19.82 -5.08
CA ARG A 258 -4.87 -18.73 -6.06
C ARG A 258 -6.32 -18.26 -6.20
N ARG A 259 -7.28 -19.17 -6.17
CA ARG A 259 -8.72 -18.85 -6.14
C ARG A 259 -9.09 -18.14 -4.84
N ASP A 260 -8.66 -18.67 -3.69
CA ASP A 260 -9.04 -18.15 -2.38
C ASP A 260 -8.52 -16.73 -2.15
N ARG A 261 -7.30 -16.43 -2.60
CA ARG A 261 -6.78 -15.05 -2.59
C ARG A 261 -7.63 -14.10 -3.44
N ALA A 262 -8.11 -14.54 -4.60
CA ALA A 262 -8.98 -13.72 -5.44
C ALA A 262 -10.36 -13.49 -4.78
N LEU A 263 -10.90 -14.52 -4.10
CA LEU A 263 -12.13 -14.40 -3.32
C LEU A 263 -11.99 -13.40 -2.17
N GLU A 264 -10.84 -13.37 -1.49
CA GLU A 264 -10.58 -12.37 -0.45
C GLU A 264 -10.42 -10.96 -1.02
N GLU A 265 -9.70 -10.82 -2.15
CA GLU A 265 -9.60 -9.56 -2.88
C GLU A 265 -10.97 -9.02 -3.29
N ARG A 266 -11.89 -9.89 -3.72
CA ARG A 266 -13.27 -9.50 -4.06
C ARG A 266 -14.03 -8.91 -2.88
N LYS A 267 -13.79 -9.39 -1.66
CA LYS A 267 -14.39 -8.79 -0.45
C LYS A 267 -13.89 -7.36 -0.21
N HIS A 268 -12.68 -7.03 -0.66
CA HIS A 268 -12.12 -5.69 -0.57
C HIS A 268 -12.64 -4.72 -1.64
N CYS A 269 -13.37 -5.20 -2.66
CA CYS A 269 -14.02 -4.33 -3.65
C CYS A 269 -15.20 -3.54 -3.07
N VAL A 270 -15.78 -4.00 -1.95
CA VAL A 270 -16.82 -3.27 -1.22
C VAL A 270 -16.20 -2.67 0.04
N ILE A 271 -15.92 -1.38 -0.02
CA ILE A 271 -15.26 -0.65 1.06
C ILE A 271 -16.33 -0.11 1.99
N ARG A 272 -16.24 -0.48 3.28
CA ARG A 272 -17.22 -0.12 4.32
C ARG A 272 -16.62 0.78 5.39
N ALA A 273 -17.47 1.58 6.03
CA ALA A 273 -17.09 2.46 7.11
C ALA A 273 -16.64 1.67 8.37
N PRO A 274 -15.43 1.90 8.92
CA PRO A 274 -14.96 1.23 10.13
C PRO A 274 -15.64 1.72 11.41
N ARG A 275 -16.22 2.94 11.39
CA ARG A 275 -16.90 3.60 12.51
C ARG A 275 -17.93 4.60 12.00
N ASP A 276 -18.81 5.06 12.87
CA ASP A 276 -19.73 6.16 12.58
C ASP A 276 -18.95 7.48 12.45
N GLY A 277 -19.37 8.36 11.53
CA GLY A 277 -18.75 9.66 11.39
C GLY A 277 -18.99 10.38 10.07
N LEU A 278 -18.33 11.52 9.93
CA LEU A 278 -18.29 12.28 8.68
C LEU A 278 -17.27 11.66 7.74
N VAL A 279 -17.60 11.58 6.45
CA VAL A 279 -16.67 11.18 5.38
C VAL A 279 -16.32 12.41 4.55
N ILE A 280 -15.04 12.63 4.28
CA ILE A 280 -14.57 13.72 3.41
C ILE A 280 -13.60 13.17 2.36
N TYR A 281 -13.55 13.84 1.21
CA TYR A 281 -12.53 13.52 0.21
C TYR A 281 -11.14 14.00 0.65
N PRO A 282 -10.06 13.35 0.18
CA PRO A 282 -8.69 13.75 0.47
C PRO A 282 -8.37 15.21 0.09
N SER A 283 -8.93 15.74 -0.99
CA SER A 283 -8.70 17.13 -1.42
C SER A 283 -9.28 18.16 -0.45
N ALA A 284 -10.36 17.82 0.26
CA ALA A 284 -11.01 18.69 1.24
C ALA A 284 -10.14 18.88 2.49
N ALA A 285 -9.22 17.96 2.76
CA ALA A 285 -8.17 18.17 3.73
C ALA A 285 -7.05 19.00 3.08
N ALA A 286 -6.98 20.29 3.41
CA ALA A 286 -6.07 21.29 2.84
C ALA A 286 -4.56 20.92 2.79
N TRP A 287 -4.15 19.79 3.36
CA TRP A 287 -2.78 19.28 3.39
C TRP A 287 -2.52 18.11 2.43
N LYS A 288 -3.50 17.65 1.64
CA LYS A 288 -3.33 16.56 0.67
C LYS A 288 -3.72 16.99 -0.74
N ASN A 289 -2.72 17.07 -1.62
CA ASN A 289 -2.90 17.27 -3.06
C ASN A 289 -3.29 15.93 -3.74
N ALA A 290 -4.42 15.35 -3.35
CA ALA A 290 -4.97 14.16 -4.00
C ALA A 290 -6.26 14.54 -4.74
N PRO A 291 -6.41 14.18 -6.03
CA PRO A 291 -7.63 14.45 -6.79
C PRO A 291 -8.83 13.75 -6.17
N ASP A 292 -9.99 14.38 -6.27
CA ASP A 292 -11.25 13.79 -5.82
C ASP A 292 -11.57 12.53 -6.63
N ILE A 293 -12.16 11.55 -5.94
CA ILE A 293 -12.56 10.30 -6.56
C ILE A 293 -14.01 10.44 -6.95
N GLU A 294 -14.23 10.30 -8.25
CA GLU A 294 -15.55 10.33 -8.86
C GLU A 294 -15.92 8.93 -9.36
N GLU A 295 -17.20 8.72 -9.64
CA GLU A 295 -17.66 7.53 -10.33
C GLU A 295 -16.99 7.43 -11.71
N GLY A 296 -16.50 6.24 -12.06
CA GLY A 296 -15.70 6.00 -13.25
C GLY A 296 -14.20 6.29 -13.09
N ALA A 297 -13.75 6.84 -11.96
CA ALA A 297 -12.33 7.07 -11.73
C ALA A 297 -11.55 5.76 -11.52
N THR A 298 -10.31 5.72 -12.02
CA THR A 298 -9.40 4.60 -11.80
C THR A 298 -8.56 4.81 -10.55
N VAL A 299 -8.57 3.83 -9.66
CA VAL A 299 -7.80 3.84 -8.40
C VAL A 299 -6.82 2.68 -8.34
N HIS A 300 -5.70 2.89 -7.66
CA HIS A 300 -4.67 1.87 -7.46
C HIS A 300 -4.58 1.42 -6.00
N LYS A 301 -3.91 0.29 -5.78
CA LYS A 301 -3.65 -0.24 -4.44
C LYS A 301 -2.96 0.81 -3.55
N GLU A 302 -3.33 0.85 -2.27
CA GLU A 302 -2.82 1.75 -1.23
C GLU A 302 -3.10 3.25 -1.44
N GLN A 303 -3.79 3.61 -2.52
CA GLN A 303 -4.32 4.96 -2.69
C GLN A 303 -5.35 5.28 -1.59
N ILE A 304 -5.24 6.49 -1.02
CA ILE A 304 -6.21 7.00 -0.06
C ILE A 304 -7.43 7.45 -0.85
N LEU A 305 -8.57 6.84 -0.55
CA LEU A 305 -9.82 7.10 -1.24
C LEU A 305 -10.66 8.12 -0.50
N LEU A 306 -10.84 7.91 0.80
CA LEU A 306 -11.68 8.74 1.65
C LEU A 306 -10.98 8.96 3.00
N LEU A 307 -11.35 10.03 3.68
CA LEU A 307 -10.90 10.33 5.04
C LEU A 307 -12.12 10.39 5.96
N MET A 308 -11.99 9.76 7.12
CA MET A 308 -12.96 9.88 8.20
C MET A 308 -12.29 10.58 9.39
N PRO A 309 -12.48 11.90 9.55
CA PRO A 309 -11.98 12.64 10.70
C PRO A 309 -12.73 12.26 11.98
N ASP A 310 -12.03 12.27 13.11
CA ASP A 310 -12.62 12.09 14.43
C ASP A 310 -13.06 13.44 14.98
N LEU A 311 -14.37 13.70 14.93
CA LEU A 311 -14.96 14.95 15.42
C LEU A 311 -14.90 15.09 16.94
N THR A 312 -14.54 14.03 17.67
CA THR A 312 -14.39 14.08 19.13
C THR A 312 -13.07 14.71 19.56
N GLN A 313 -12.04 14.62 18.70
CA GLN A 313 -10.70 15.10 18.97
C GLN A 313 -10.30 16.14 17.92
N MET A 314 -10.80 17.35 18.09
CA MET A 314 -10.50 18.48 17.20
C MET A 314 -9.30 19.28 17.74
N GLN A 315 -8.52 19.81 16.81
CA GLN A 315 -7.41 20.71 17.08
C GLN A 315 -7.44 21.87 16.06
N VAL A 316 -6.82 22.98 16.39
CA VAL A 316 -6.63 24.10 15.45
C VAL A 316 -5.17 24.16 15.08
N LYS A 317 -4.92 24.18 13.77
CA LYS A 317 -3.61 24.38 13.18
C LYS A 317 -3.45 25.85 12.84
N VAL A 318 -2.50 26.53 13.49
CA VAL A 318 -2.24 27.96 13.35
C VAL A 318 -0.82 28.16 12.85
N GLY A 319 -0.61 29.02 11.85
CA GLY A 319 0.73 29.39 11.42
C GLY A 319 1.21 30.64 12.16
N VAL A 320 2.06 30.49 13.18
CA VAL A 320 2.61 31.60 13.98
C VAL A 320 3.85 32.18 13.28
N HIS A 321 3.94 33.51 13.20
CA HIS A 321 5.08 34.18 12.59
C HIS A 321 6.43 33.92 13.32
N GLU A 322 7.54 33.83 12.57
CA GLU A 322 8.89 33.59 13.10
C GLU A 322 9.29 34.56 14.22
N SER A 323 8.91 35.84 14.12
CA SER A 323 9.27 36.84 15.14
C SER A 323 8.69 36.57 16.54
N VAL A 324 7.73 35.64 16.65
CA VAL A 324 6.98 35.37 17.88
C VAL A 324 7.12 33.91 18.32
N VAL A 325 7.43 32.99 17.40
CA VAL A 325 7.45 31.54 17.67
C VAL A 325 8.34 31.16 18.85
N ASP A 326 9.49 31.84 19.04
CA ASP A 326 10.42 31.59 20.14
C ASP A 326 9.80 31.80 21.53
N ARG A 327 8.74 32.60 21.61
CA ARG A 327 8.00 32.86 22.86
C ARG A 327 6.85 31.88 23.07
N VAL A 328 6.43 31.16 22.03
CA VAL A 328 5.31 30.21 22.08
C VAL A 328 5.80 28.83 22.50
N HIS A 329 5.36 28.38 23.67
CA HIS A 329 5.73 27.09 24.23
C HIS A 329 4.49 26.23 24.51
N LYS A 330 4.72 24.91 24.60
CA LYS A 330 3.67 23.97 25.02
C LYS A 330 3.15 24.33 26.42
N GLY A 331 1.84 24.31 26.60
CA GLY A 331 1.20 24.60 27.88
C GLY A 331 0.67 26.03 28.05
N LEU A 332 0.92 26.92 27.08
CA LEU A 332 0.33 28.25 27.08
C LEU A 332 -1.20 28.17 26.88
N LYS A 333 -1.92 29.08 27.54
CA LYS A 333 -3.36 29.24 27.37
C LYS A 333 -3.65 29.96 26.06
N ALA A 334 -4.63 29.45 25.32
CA ALA A 334 -5.10 30.05 24.09
C ALA A 334 -6.63 30.24 24.14
N ILE A 335 -7.11 31.35 23.61
CA ILE A 335 -8.54 31.59 23.42
C ILE A 335 -8.82 31.43 21.92
N VAL A 336 -9.57 30.39 21.58
CA VAL A 336 -9.95 30.10 20.20
C VAL A 336 -11.35 30.65 19.96
N THR A 337 -11.48 31.50 18.96
CA THR A 337 -12.76 32.05 18.50
C THR A 337 -13.11 31.45 17.15
N PHE A 338 -14.26 30.77 17.06
CA PHE A 338 -14.78 30.21 15.82
C PHE A 338 -16.30 30.38 15.77
N ALA A 339 -16.85 30.74 14.60
CA ALA A 339 -18.29 30.97 14.42
C ALA A 339 -18.94 31.87 15.49
N GLY A 340 -18.20 32.87 16.00
CA GLY A 340 -18.64 33.80 17.05
C GLY A 340 -18.63 33.23 18.48
N ARG A 341 -18.16 32.01 18.70
CA ARG A 341 -18.00 31.37 20.01
C ARG A 341 -16.54 31.42 20.47
N ARG A 342 -16.32 31.63 21.77
CA ARG A 342 -14.98 31.64 22.39
C ARG A 342 -14.81 30.40 23.26
N VAL A 343 -13.71 29.69 23.06
CA VAL A 343 -13.36 28.47 23.81
C VAL A 343 -11.95 28.60 24.35
N GLU A 344 -11.78 28.30 25.63
CA GLU A 344 -10.45 28.19 26.24
C GLU A 344 -9.79 26.87 25.83
N ALA A 345 -8.56 26.96 25.37
CA ALA A 345 -7.77 25.86 24.85
C ALA A 345 -6.31 25.98 25.30
N GLU A 346 -5.51 24.96 24.98
CA GLU A 346 -4.10 24.90 25.35
C GLU A 346 -3.23 24.58 24.14
N VAL A 347 -2.05 25.21 24.08
CA VAL A 347 -1.04 24.93 23.06
C VAL A 347 -0.45 23.53 23.31
N SER A 348 -0.71 22.61 22.39
CA SER A 348 -0.28 21.20 22.49
C SER A 348 1.14 20.99 21.96
N SER A 349 1.48 21.61 20.83
CA SER A 349 2.80 21.51 20.22
C SER A 349 3.07 22.64 19.24
N VAL A 350 4.34 23.02 19.10
CA VAL A 350 4.84 23.97 18.10
C VAL A 350 5.82 23.22 17.20
N ALA A 351 5.63 23.28 15.89
CA ALA A 351 6.51 22.60 14.93
C ALA A 351 7.90 23.26 14.94
N THR A 352 8.95 22.45 15.02
CA THR A 352 10.35 22.92 14.98
C THR A 352 10.84 23.19 13.54
N VAL A 353 10.12 22.66 12.54
CA VAL A 353 10.46 22.76 11.12
C VAL A 353 9.29 23.39 10.39
N THR A 354 9.60 24.37 9.53
CA THR A 354 8.61 25.11 8.75
C THR A 354 8.19 24.31 7.52
N SER A 355 6.90 24.31 7.20
CA SER A 355 6.46 23.93 5.86
C SER A 355 6.90 25.04 4.89
N PRO A 356 7.58 24.74 3.77
CA PRO A 356 7.98 25.77 2.81
C PRO A 356 6.73 26.54 2.35
N ALA A 357 6.75 27.86 2.47
CA ALA A 357 5.77 28.71 1.78
C ALA A 357 5.88 28.37 0.29
N GLY A 358 4.76 28.00 -0.35
CA GLY A 358 4.75 27.64 -1.77
C GLY A 358 5.35 28.76 -2.62
N TRP A 359 5.86 28.43 -3.81
CA TRP A 359 6.59 29.36 -4.71
C TRP A 359 5.82 30.64 -5.12
N TRP A 360 4.57 30.80 -4.69
CA TRP A 360 3.72 31.96 -4.93
C TRP A 360 3.45 32.84 -3.70
N THR A 361 3.73 32.37 -2.49
CA THR A 361 3.55 33.14 -1.25
C THR A 361 4.90 33.75 -0.86
N GLY A 362 4.91 35.08 -0.67
CA GLY A 362 6.11 35.82 -0.28
C GLY A 362 6.80 35.27 0.96
N ASN A 363 8.03 35.74 1.19
CA ASN A 363 9.07 35.26 2.11
C ASN A 363 8.72 35.23 3.62
N VAL A 364 7.44 35.06 3.99
CA VAL A 364 6.94 35.05 5.36
C VAL A 364 7.02 33.62 5.91
N VAL A 365 7.91 33.42 6.87
CA VAL A 365 8.10 32.14 7.55
C VAL A 365 7.06 32.01 8.66
N LYS A 366 6.27 30.93 8.61
CA LYS A 366 5.28 30.59 9.63
C LYS A 366 5.56 29.20 10.20
N TYR A 367 5.39 29.07 11.51
CA TYR A 367 5.56 27.83 12.24
C TYR A 367 4.20 27.27 12.63
N ASP A 368 3.94 26.03 12.20
CA ASP A 368 2.69 25.33 12.50
C ASP A 368 2.60 25.05 14.01
N THR A 369 1.64 25.68 14.67
CA THR A 369 1.30 25.50 16.08
C THR A 369 -0.05 24.80 16.20
N ILE A 370 -0.08 23.71 16.95
CA ILE A 370 -1.27 22.87 17.17
C ILE A 370 -1.87 23.19 18.54
N ILE A 371 -3.15 23.55 18.53
CA ILE A 371 -3.91 23.91 19.72
C ILE A 371 -5.01 22.88 19.90
N LYS A 372 -5.01 22.21 21.05
CA LYS A 372 -5.97 21.15 21.33
C LYS A 372 -7.27 21.76 21.84
N LEU A 373 -8.39 21.45 21.20
CA LEU A 373 -9.70 21.94 21.62
C LEU A 373 -10.41 20.92 22.50
N PRO A 374 -11.21 21.36 23.49
CA PRO A 374 -12.17 20.49 24.17
C PRO A 374 -13.26 20.05 23.18
N TYR A 375 -13.91 18.93 23.48
CA TYR A 375 -15.01 18.43 22.66
C TYR A 375 -16.20 19.40 22.68
N GLU A 376 -16.56 19.91 21.52
CA GLU A 376 -17.70 20.80 21.34
C GLU A 376 -18.60 20.31 20.19
N LYS A 377 -19.91 20.46 20.34
CA LYS A 377 -20.86 20.02 19.31
C LYS A 377 -20.89 21.01 18.14
N GLY A 378 -20.86 20.46 16.92
CA GLY A 378 -20.99 21.22 15.68
C GLY A 378 -19.67 21.73 15.09
N LEU A 379 -18.52 21.27 15.61
CA LEU A 379 -17.24 21.50 14.96
C LEU A 379 -17.17 20.73 13.64
N LYS A 380 -16.76 21.41 12.57
CA LYS A 380 -16.48 20.78 11.28
C LYS A 380 -15.00 21.03 10.92
N PRO A 381 -14.29 20.02 10.41
CA PRO A 381 -12.97 20.21 9.83
C PRO A 381 -13.01 21.27 8.73
N GLY A 382 -11.95 22.08 8.63
CA GLY A 382 -11.82 23.17 7.65
C GLY A 382 -12.46 24.50 8.09
N MET A 383 -13.11 24.58 9.25
CA MET A 383 -13.57 25.86 9.80
C MET A 383 -12.38 26.78 10.13
N SER A 384 -12.46 28.05 9.76
CA SER A 384 -11.48 29.06 10.19
C SER A 384 -11.69 29.41 11.66
N ALA A 385 -10.61 29.54 12.41
CA ALA A 385 -10.60 30.01 13.78
C ALA A 385 -9.57 31.12 13.96
N GLU A 386 -9.94 32.11 14.75
CA GLU A 386 -9.02 33.10 15.28
C GLU A 386 -8.48 32.61 16.61
N VAL A 387 -7.18 32.60 16.78
CA VAL A 387 -6.52 32.11 17.98
C VAL A 387 -5.75 33.23 18.62
N GLN A 388 -6.07 33.52 19.88
CA GLN A 388 -5.31 34.42 20.73
C GLN A 388 -4.48 33.61 21.72
N ILE A 389 -3.18 33.56 21.52
CA ILE A 389 -2.24 32.84 22.40
C ILE A 389 -1.76 33.83 23.47
N VAL A 390 -1.97 33.50 24.74
CA VAL A 390 -1.46 34.30 25.87
C VAL A 390 -0.01 33.89 26.14
N MET A 391 0.94 34.73 25.74
CA MET A 391 2.38 34.45 25.90
C MET A 391 2.87 34.80 27.30
N ALA A 392 2.40 35.92 27.84
CA ALA A 392 2.75 36.40 29.17
C ALA A 392 1.56 37.12 29.80
N THR A 393 1.47 37.07 31.12
CA THR A 393 0.51 37.85 31.90
C THR A 393 1.29 38.55 33.01
N HIS A 394 1.35 39.87 32.92
CA HIS A 394 1.96 40.72 33.93
C HIS A 394 0.85 41.28 34.80
N SER A 395 0.93 41.06 36.11
CA SER A 395 -0.01 41.61 37.08
C SER A 395 0.58 42.81 37.78
N ASP A 396 -0.23 43.85 38.00
CA ASP A 396 0.13 45.04 38.79
C ASP A 396 1.30 45.87 38.23
N VAL A 397 1.37 46.02 36.90
CA VAL A 397 2.43 46.76 36.19
C VAL A 397 1.95 48.14 35.72
N LEU A 398 2.87 49.11 35.63
CA LEU A 398 2.60 50.43 35.05
C LEU A 398 2.48 50.31 33.54
N MET A 399 1.36 50.77 32.99
CA MET A 399 1.02 50.63 31.58
C MET A 399 0.80 52.00 30.96
N VAL A 400 1.36 52.18 29.77
CA VAL A 400 1.18 53.37 28.95
C VAL A 400 0.76 52.95 27.54
N PRO A 401 -0.14 53.68 26.86
CA PRO A 401 -0.48 53.36 25.48
C PRO A 401 0.76 53.36 24.58
N VAL A 402 0.90 52.36 23.70
CA VAL A 402 2.06 52.25 22.77
C VAL A 402 2.23 53.53 21.95
N ALA A 403 1.13 54.20 21.60
CA ALA A 403 1.14 55.47 20.87
C ALA A 403 1.79 56.65 21.62
N ALA A 404 2.05 56.53 22.92
CA ALA A 404 2.74 57.56 23.72
C ALA A 404 4.26 57.36 23.78
N VAL A 405 4.75 56.19 23.37
CA VAL A 405 6.18 55.82 23.46
C VAL A 405 6.81 55.87 22.08
N ILE A 406 7.97 56.53 21.99
CA ILE A 406 8.79 56.59 20.78
C ILE A 406 10.09 55.86 21.05
N GLU A 407 10.32 54.78 20.33
CA GLU A 407 11.57 54.04 20.35
C GLU A 407 12.54 54.64 19.32
N THR A 408 13.71 55.06 19.78
CA THR A 408 14.82 55.54 18.93
C THR A 408 16.08 54.73 19.22
N MET A 409 17.13 54.93 18.42
CA MET A 409 18.42 54.24 18.62
C MET A 409 19.09 54.53 19.98
N GLU A 410 18.68 55.62 20.65
CA GLU A 410 19.20 56.05 21.96
C GLU A 410 18.35 55.56 23.14
N GLY A 411 17.22 54.89 22.89
CA GLY A 411 16.30 54.39 23.91
C GLY A 411 14.84 54.74 23.62
N ALA A 412 13.94 54.30 24.51
CA ALA A 412 12.53 54.65 24.48
C ALA A 412 12.28 55.94 25.26
N PHE A 413 11.46 56.82 24.69
CA PHE A 413 11.12 58.11 25.27
C PHE A 413 9.60 58.31 25.28
N CYS A 414 9.11 58.95 26.34
CA CYS A 414 7.74 59.45 26.43
C CYS A 414 7.74 60.93 26.85
N TRP A 415 6.65 61.64 26.57
CA TRP A 415 6.46 63.02 27.01
C TRP A 415 5.34 63.07 28.04
N VAL A 416 5.63 63.64 29.21
CA VAL A 416 4.67 63.85 30.29
C VAL A 416 4.21 65.31 30.26
N LYS A 417 2.92 65.55 30.45
CA LYS A 417 2.35 66.90 30.52
C LYS A 417 2.54 67.46 31.94
N THR A 418 3.44 68.44 32.07
CA THR A 418 3.67 69.17 33.33
C THR A 418 3.09 70.59 33.22
N GLU A 419 2.83 71.29 34.33
CA GLU A 419 2.30 72.67 34.35
C GLU A 419 3.17 73.68 33.56
N SER A 420 4.44 73.36 33.29
CA SER A 420 5.42 74.16 32.54
C SER A 420 5.59 73.75 31.07
N GLY A 421 4.81 72.79 30.56
CA GLY A 421 4.91 72.26 29.20
C GLY A 421 5.25 70.76 29.13
N PRO A 422 5.39 70.19 27.92
CA PRO A 422 5.73 68.77 27.74
C PRO A 422 7.17 68.50 28.18
N GLU A 423 7.36 67.60 29.15
CA GLU A 423 8.67 67.20 29.63
C GLU A 423 9.07 65.84 29.04
N ARG A 424 10.26 65.80 28.40
CA ARG A 424 10.81 64.57 27.83
C ARG A 424 11.37 63.68 28.92
N ARG A 425 10.93 62.42 28.96
CA ARG A 425 11.45 61.43 29.88
C ARG A 425 11.91 60.17 29.17
N SER A 426 13.07 59.67 29.59
CA SER A 426 13.58 58.38 29.15
C SER A 426 12.86 57.29 29.93
N VAL A 427 12.35 56.29 29.22
CA VAL A 427 11.60 55.18 29.81
C VAL A 427 12.27 53.86 29.48
N GLU A 428 12.31 52.96 30.46
CA GLU A 428 12.68 51.57 30.26
C GLU A 428 11.40 50.79 30.01
N THR A 429 11.27 50.26 28.79
CA THR A 429 10.10 49.52 28.35
C THR A 429 10.29 48.03 28.59
N GLY A 430 9.22 47.40 29.08
CA GLY A 430 9.10 45.96 29.21
C GLY A 430 8.29 45.37 28.04
N ASP A 431 7.56 44.29 28.34
CA ASP A 431 6.65 43.69 27.37
C ASP A 431 5.57 44.66 26.88
N SER A 432 5.16 44.52 25.62
CA SER A 432 4.09 45.29 25.01
C SER A 432 3.04 44.39 24.37
N ASN A 433 1.80 44.89 24.32
CA ASN A 433 0.76 44.36 23.45
C ASN A 433 0.34 45.43 22.44
N ASP A 434 -0.69 45.17 21.64
CA ASP A 434 -1.13 46.08 20.58
C ASP A 434 -1.61 47.47 21.07
N VAL A 435 -1.93 47.60 22.36
CA VAL A 435 -2.55 48.81 22.93
C VAL A 435 -1.67 49.48 23.98
N PHE A 436 -1.04 48.72 24.87
CA PHE A 436 -0.25 49.20 26.00
C PHE A 436 1.14 48.55 26.06
N ILE A 437 2.12 49.31 26.54
CA ILE A 437 3.47 48.85 26.85
C ILE A 437 3.70 48.95 28.37
N VAL A 438 4.38 47.95 28.93
CA VAL A 438 4.84 47.99 30.32
C VAL A 438 5.98 48.99 30.43
N ILE A 439 5.92 49.88 31.43
CA ILE A 439 7.03 50.75 31.80
C ILE A 439 7.61 50.22 33.12
N GLU A 440 8.86 49.81 33.09
CA GLU A 440 9.59 49.38 34.29
C GLU A 440 10.10 50.59 35.08
N ASN A 441 10.67 51.57 34.37
CA ASN A 441 11.21 52.79 34.96
C ASN A 441 10.93 54.00 34.07
N GLY A 442 10.70 55.15 34.72
CA GLY A 442 10.63 56.45 34.06
C GLY A 442 9.31 57.18 34.25
N VAL A 443 8.18 56.54 34.57
CA VAL A 443 6.90 57.25 34.72
C VAL A 443 6.20 56.83 36.00
N GLU A 444 5.53 57.76 36.67
CA GLU A 444 4.76 57.51 37.88
C GLU A 444 3.27 57.26 37.55
N GLU A 445 2.57 56.61 38.48
CA GLU A 445 1.13 56.34 38.36
C GLU A 445 0.34 57.66 38.35
N ASP A 446 -0.74 57.73 37.57
CA ASP A 446 -1.60 58.92 37.39
C ASP A 446 -0.98 60.12 36.65
N GLU A 447 0.26 60.02 36.14
CA GLU A 447 0.83 61.06 35.27
C GLU A 447 0.16 61.07 33.88
N ASP A 448 -0.05 62.27 33.31
CA ASP A 448 -0.63 62.45 31.97
C ASP A 448 0.46 62.37 30.89
N VAL A 449 0.51 61.26 30.16
CA VAL A 449 1.42 61.09 29.01
C VAL A 449 0.78 61.55 27.70
N ILE A 450 1.57 62.17 26.83
CA ILE A 450 1.11 62.71 25.54
C ILE A 450 1.06 61.59 24.49
N LEU A 451 -0.11 61.39 23.89
CA LEU A 451 -0.33 60.47 22.78
C LEU A 451 0.17 61.10 21.47
N ASN A 452 0.84 60.28 20.64
CA ASN A 452 1.41 60.67 19.35
C ASN A 452 2.31 61.93 19.43
N PRO A 453 3.47 61.85 20.14
CA PRO A 453 4.34 62.99 20.34
C PRO A 453 4.91 63.54 19.02
N LEU A 454 5.04 62.69 17.99
CA LEU A 454 5.52 63.06 16.65
C LEU A 454 4.61 64.08 15.94
N ALA A 455 3.32 64.11 16.24
CA ALA A 455 2.40 65.04 15.59
C ALA A 455 2.35 66.42 16.27
N PHE A 456 2.65 66.49 17.58
CA PHE A 456 2.31 67.66 18.40
C PHE A 456 3.49 68.24 19.20
N VAL A 457 4.63 67.56 19.28
CA VAL A 457 5.83 68.03 19.99
C VAL A 457 6.96 68.26 19.00
N GLN A 458 7.37 69.53 18.81
CA GLN A 458 8.47 69.89 17.90
C GLN A 458 9.80 69.23 18.30
N GLU A 459 10.02 68.98 19.59
CA GLU A 459 11.21 68.27 20.11
C GLU A 459 11.22 66.79 19.73
N ALA A 460 10.06 66.12 19.74
CA ALA A 460 9.92 64.73 19.29
C ALA A 460 10.15 64.60 17.76
N GLN A 461 9.70 65.59 16.98
CA GLN A 461 9.95 65.64 15.53
C GLN A 461 11.45 65.83 15.21
N LEU A 462 12.13 66.70 15.95
CA LEU A 462 13.56 66.96 15.77
C LEU A 462 14.44 65.76 16.15
N GLU A 463 14.00 64.93 17.10
CA GLU A 463 14.77 63.79 17.61
C GLU A 463 14.78 62.58 16.66
N VAL A 464 13.66 62.28 15.99
CA VAL A 464 13.63 61.31 14.87
C VAL A 464 14.43 61.81 13.65
N LEU A 465 14.58 63.14 13.52
CA LEU A 465 15.32 63.81 12.45
C LEU A 465 16.81 64.05 12.75
N ARG A 466 17.32 63.70 13.94
CA ARG A 466 18.77 63.69 14.20
C ARG A 466 19.39 62.57 13.34
N PRO A 467 20.28 62.86 12.38
CA PRO A 467 20.76 61.84 11.46
C PRO A 467 21.70 60.86 12.18
N SER A 468 21.17 59.74 12.66
CA SER A 468 21.99 58.58 13.02
C SER A 468 22.26 57.75 11.75
N ASP A 469 23.50 57.83 11.26
CA ASP A 469 24.29 56.78 10.61
C ASP A 469 23.75 55.99 9.39
N LYS A 470 22.62 56.36 8.76
CA LYS A 470 22.27 55.77 7.45
C LYS A 470 23.28 56.15 6.35
N THR A 471 23.84 57.35 6.42
CA THR A 471 24.83 57.83 5.44
C THR A 471 26.18 57.14 5.61
N ARG A 472 26.65 56.97 6.85
CA ARG A 472 27.94 56.30 7.15
C ARG A 472 27.90 54.79 6.90
N MET A 473 26.78 54.12 7.20
CA MET A 473 26.60 52.69 6.88
C MET A 473 26.43 52.44 5.38
N ASN A 474 25.79 53.34 4.65
CA ASN A 474 25.71 53.26 3.18
C ASN A 474 27.07 53.55 2.53
N GLU A 475 27.87 54.47 3.07
CA GLU A 475 29.25 54.71 2.61
C GLU A 475 30.17 53.53 2.90
N ILE A 476 30.04 52.87 4.05
CA ILE A 476 30.79 51.64 4.38
C ILE A 476 30.34 50.46 3.50
N ARG A 477 29.05 50.32 3.22
CA ARG A 477 28.51 49.30 2.28
C ARG A 477 28.91 49.58 0.84
N LYS A 478 29.02 50.85 0.45
CA LYS A 478 29.45 51.26 -0.89
C LYS A 478 30.95 51.02 -1.09
N LYS A 479 31.79 51.35 -0.09
CA LYS A 479 33.23 51.00 -0.09
C LYS A 479 33.48 49.49 -0.13
N LYS A 480 32.73 48.69 0.63
CA LYS A 480 32.83 47.22 0.57
C LYS A 480 32.38 46.63 -0.77
N LYS A 481 31.37 47.21 -1.42
CA LYS A 481 30.92 46.82 -2.77
C LYS A 481 31.91 47.23 -3.86
N GLU A 482 32.55 48.38 -3.71
CA GLU A 482 33.57 48.87 -4.65
C GLU A 482 34.86 48.04 -4.52
N GLU A 483 35.32 47.70 -3.31
CA GLU A 483 36.46 46.79 -3.09
C GLU A 483 36.19 45.35 -3.60
N GLN A 484 34.97 44.84 -3.49
CA GLN A 484 34.58 43.53 -4.03
C GLN A 484 34.42 43.53 -5.56
N ALA A 485 34.00 44.66 -6.15
CA ALA A 485 33.91 44.80 -7.60
C ALA A 485 35.29 44.92 -8.26
N GLU A 486 36.26 45.57 -7.60
CA GLU A 486 37.65 45.68 -8.06
C GLU A 486 38.41 44.34 -7.94
N ALA A 487 38.09 43.52 -6.92
CA ALA A 487 38.65 42.18 -6.77
C ALA A 487 38.11 41.16 -7.80
N THR A 488 36.92 41.39 -8.36
CA THR A 488 36.27 40.45 -9.30
C THR A 488 36.66 40.73 -10.76
N GLN A 489 37.25 41.88 -11.08
CA GLN A 489 37.72 42.24 -12.44
C GLN A 489 39.18 41.87 -12.74
N SER A 490 39.93 41.33 -11.77
CA SER A 490 41.34 40.94 -11.96
C SER A 490 41.58 39.42 -12.06
N GLN A 491 40.52 38.61 -12.15
CA GLN A 491 40.63 37.15 -12.30
C GLN A 491 39.59 36.60 -13.30
N SER A 492 39.69 36.98 -14.58
CA SER A 492 39.08 36.21 -15.67
C SER A 492 39.89 36.38 -16.96
N SER A 493 41.06 35.74 -17.00
CA SER A 493 41.75 35.41 -18.25
C SER A 493 42.57 34.14 -18.03
N GLY A 494 42.22 33.04 -18.70
CA GLY A 494 43.08 31.87 -18.82
C GLY A 494 42.35 30.52 -18.81
N ASP A 495 42.06 30.03 -20.01
CA ASP A 495 42.18 28.65 -20.49
C ASP A 495 41.42 27.48 -19.82
N GLU A 496 40.51 26.89 -20.60
CA GLU A 496 40.34 25.42 -20.77
C GLU A 496 41.58 24.86 -21.50
N PRO A 497 42.02 23.56 -21.37
CA PRO A 497 41.15 22.39 -21.63
C PRO A 497 41.53 21.00 -21.02
N HIS A 498 40.62 20.03 -21.28
CA HIS A 498 40.77 18.56 -21.49
C HIS A 498 41.42 17.59 -20.46
N GLU A 499 40.71 16.50 -20.13
CA GLU A 499 41.05 15.06 -20.27
C GLU A 499 39.99 14.18 -19.52
N GLU A 500 39.35 13.19 -20.16
CA GLU A 500 39.68 11.75 -20.19
C GLU A 500 39.83 11.02 -18.84
N GLY A 501 38.95 10.01 -18.62
CA GLY A 501 39.38 8.66 -18.26
C GLY A 501 39.47 8.23 -16.78
N VAL A 502 38.97 7.01 -16.56
CA VAL A 502 39.39 5.98 -15.57
C VAL A 502 38.52 5.79 -14.30
N THR A 503 38.24 4.50 -14.09
CA THR A 503 37.45 3.80 -13.06
C THR A 503 37.98 3.97 -11.62
N PRO A 504 37.26 3.43 -10.61
CA PRO A 504 37.85 2.25 -9.97
C PRO A 504 36.87 1.15 -9.53
N GLU A 505 37.48 -0.03 -9.42
CA GLU A 505 37.04 -1.30 -8.85
C GLU A 505 36.83 -1.29 -7.32
N THR A 506 35.80 -2.03 -6.92
CA THR A 506 35.75 -3.12 -5.92
C THR A 506 36.52 -3.01 -4.59
N LYS A 507 35.78 -3.21 -3.48
CA LYS A 507 36.24 -4.11 -2.40
C LYS A 507 35.10 -4.71 -1.58
N GLU A 508 35.23 -6.03 -1.44
CA GLU A 508 34.40 -6.97 -0.71
C GLU A 508 34.42 -6.73 0.80
N THR A 509 33.35 -7.14 1.48
CA THR A 509 33.48 -7.83 2.79
C THR A 509 32.27 -8.73 3.00
N SER A 510 32.56 -10.02 3.11
CA SER A 510 31.63 -11.08 3.51
C SER A 510 31.64 -11.26 5.03
N GLY A 511 30.56 -11.82 5.60
CA GLY A 511 30.60 -12.34 6.96
C GLY A 511 29.27 -12.51 7.68
N GLN A 512 28.60 -13.65 7.41
CA GLN A 512 27.91 -14.52 8.38
C GLN A 512 26.70 -14.01 9.20
N GLN A 513 25.53 -14.64 8.97
CA GLN A 513 24.73 -15.27 10.04
C GLN A 513 23.61 -16.18 9.50
N SER A 514 23.53 -17.40 10.09
CA SER A 514 22.40 -18.36 10.25
C SER A 514 21.52 -18.70 9.04
N LYS A 515 21.39 -19.92 8.48
CA LYS A 515 21.52 -21.31 8.99
C LYS A 515 20.80 -21.61 10.30
N GLU A 516 19.48 -21.38 10.31
CA GLU A 516 18.54 -22.03 11.24
C GLU A 516 17.10 -21.82 10.75
N GLU A 517 16.71 -22.43 9.61
CA GLU A 517 15.28 -22.44 9.20
C GLU A 517 14.93 -23.54 8.18
N GLN A 518 15.66 -24.66 8.22
CA GLN A 518 15.40 -25.83 7.38
C GLN A 518 15.28 -27.09 8.24
N GLU A 519 14.30 -27.16 9.14
CA GLU A 519 13.97 -28.44 9.78
C GLU A 519 12.55 -28.62 10.31
N ASP A 520 11.60 -27.71 10.07
CA ASP A 520 10.26 -27.81 10.70
C ASP A 520 9.06 -28.00 9.73
N SER A 521 9.31 -28.37 8.46
CA SER A 521 8.24 -28.56 7.46
C SER A 521 7.79 -30.02 7.27
N ARG A 522 8.18 -30.93 8.16
CA ARG A 522 7.68 -32.32 8.17
C ARG A 522 6.69 -32.54 9.31
N GLN A 523 5.49 -32.01 9.20
CA GLN A 523 4.35 -32.58 9.94
C GLN A 523 2.98 -32.16 9.40
N ARG A 524 2.19 -33.21 9.10
CA ARG A 524 0.72 -33.28 8.95
C ARG A 524 0.13 -32.79 7.62
N LEU A 525 0.00 -33.74 6.69
CA LEU A 525 -1.08 -33.74 5.70
C LEU A 525 -2.42 -33.57 6.44
N PRO A 526 -3.27 -32.58 6.09
CA PRO A 526 -4.62 -32.53 6.62
C PRO A 526 -5.39 -33.78 6.14
N ALA A 527 -6.15 -34.37 7.06
CA ALA A 527 -6.98 -35.53 6.76
C ALA A 527 -8.03 -35.16 5.70
N LEU A 528 -8.32 -36.12 4.81
CA LEU A 528 -9.27 -36.03 3.68
C LEU A 528 -10.66 -35.44 4.02
N ASP A 529 -11.03 -35.34 5.29
CA ASP A 529 -12.29 -34.76 5.75
C ASP A 529 -12.37 -33.23 5.57
N GLU A 530 -11.25 -32.50 5.55
CA GLU A 530 -11.26 -31.04 5.30
C GLU A 530 -11.58 -30.69 3.84
N LEU A 531 -11.08 -31.47 2.88
CA LEU A 531 -11.34 -31.26 1.45
C LEU A 531 -12.80 -31.60 1.08
N ARG A 532 -13.41 -32.58 1.77
CA ARG A 532 -14.81 -32.98 1.56
C ARG A 532 -15.80 -31.89 2.02
N ARG A 533 -15.45 -31.12 3.06
CA ARG A 533 -16.25 -29.97 3.55
C ARG A 533 -16.28 -28.78 2.60
N ILE A 534 -15.21 -28.58 1.81
CA ILE A 534 -15.10 -27.45 0.87
C ILE A 534 -15.96 -27.65 -0.39
N LEU A 535 -16.40 -28.88 -0.65
CA LEU A 535 -17.04 -29.28 -1.91
C LEU A 535 -18.58 -29.26 -1.92
N LEU A 536 -19.27 -28.97 -0.80
CA LEU A 536 -20.74 -28.99 -0.77
C LEU A 536 -21.36 -27.60 -0.51
N PRO A 537 -22.35 -27.18 -1.32
CA PRO A 537 -23.17 -26.00 -1.03
C PRO A 537 -23.93 -26.12 0.29
N GLU A 538 -24.17 -25.00 0.98
CA GLU A 538 -24.85 -24.92 2.29
C GLU A 538 -26.25 -25.55 2.34
N HIS A 539 -26.91 -25.76 1.20
CA HIS A 539 -28.31 -26.15 1.12
C HIS A 539 -28.62 -27.64 1.36
N GLN A 540 -27.61 -28.48 1.66
CA GLN A 540 -27.80 -29.92 1.91
C GLN A 540 -27.40 -30.37 3.33
N ARG A 541 -27.26 -29.45 4.30
CA ARG A 541 -26.82 -29.80 5.67
C ARG A 541 -27.93 -30.23 6.64
N ASP A 542 -29.21 -30.12 6.28
CA ASP A 542 -30.32 -30.32 7.24
C ASP A 542 -31.24 -31.52 6.96
N GLU A 543 -30.88 -32.43 6.05
CA GLU A 543 -31.61 -33.70 5.89
C GLU A 543 -30.67 -34.89 6.06
N GLN A 544 -30.43 -35.26 7.32
CA GLN A 544 -30.22 -36.64 7.80
C GLN A 544 -29.55 -36.62 9.18
N VAL A 545 -30.30 -36.20 10.20
CA VAL A 545 -30.05 -36.61 11.59
C VAL A 545 -31.40 -36.98 12.20
N GLY A 546 -31.74 -38.25 12.10
CA GLY A 546 -32.92 -38.84 12.72
C GLY A 546 -32.80 -40.35 12.68
N ASP A 547 -32.63 -40.94 13.85
CA ASP A 547 -32.74 -42.36 14.18
C ASP A 547 -31.59 -43.30 13.77
N SER A 548 -30.59 -43.42 14.67
CA SER A 548 -30.24 -44.72 15.26
C SER A 548 -29.15 -44.60 16.34
N GLU A 549 -29.55 -44.27 17.56
CA GLU A 549 -28.75 -44.57 18.75
C GLU A 549 -29.53 -45.51 19.67
N ASN A 550 -29.30 -46.82 19.56
CA ASN A 550 -29.28 -47.70 20.75
C ASN A 550 -28.78 -49.13 20.45
N ARG A 551 -27.50 -49.41 20.75
CA ARG A 551 -27.04 -50.44 21.71
C ARG A 551 -25.57 -50.82 21.50
N PRO A 552 -24.81 -51.07 22.58
CA PRO A 552 -23.42 -51.43 22.51
C PRO A 552 -23.19 -52.93 22.32
N SER A 553 -21.99 -53.22 21.84
CA SER A 553 -21.37 -54.50 21.56
C SER A 553 -21.21 -55.43 22.77
N LYS A 554 -21.30 -56.75 22.53
CA LYS A 554 -20.54 -57.75 23.29
C LYS A 554 -20.21 -58.96 22.41
N ALA A 555 -18.94 -59.33 22.44
CA ALA A 555 -18.29 -60.44 21.74
C ALA A 555 -18.53 -61.82 22.46
N PRO A 556 -18.09 -62.95 21.88
CA PRO A 556 -18.75 -64.26 21.99
C PRO A 556 -18.09 -65.27 22.94
N SER A 557 -18.85 -66.30 23.35
CA SER A 557 -18.39 -67.60 23.90
C SER A 557 -19.61 -68.54 23.91
N SER A 558 -19.65 -69.59 23.08
CA SER A 558 -19.15 -70.95 23.30
C SER A 558 -20.19 -71.87 23.93
N ASP A 559 -20.25 -73.06 23.32
CA ASP A 559 -20.63 -74.36 23.87
C ASP A 559 -22.12 -74.78 23.97
N GLU A 560 -22.34 -75.90 23.26
CA GLU A 560 -22.98 -77.13 23.75
C GLU A 560 -24.52 -77.21 23.87
N ASP A 561 -25.08 -77.90 22.87
CA ASP A 561 -25.56 -79.28 22.98
C ASP A 561 -27.07 -79.55 22.90
N SER A 562 -27.33 -80.65 22.18
CA SER A 562 -28.47 -81.58 22.23
C SER A 562 -29.82 -81.26 21.54
N SER A 563 -30.10 -82.14 20.56
CA SER A 563 -31.41 -82.78 20.25
C SER A 563 -32.56 -81.89 19.73
N GLU A 564 -33.42 -82.27 18.80
CA GLU A 564 -33.87 -83.58 18.30
C GLU A 564 -34.74 -83.34 17.05
N SER A 565 -34.90 -84.39 16.22
CA SER A 565 -36.03 -84.65 15.30
C SER A 565 -36.13 -83.93 13.93
N THR A 566 -35.83 -84.72 12.90
CA THR A 566 -36.40 -84.77 11.53
C THR A 566 -37.96 -84.86 11.56
N PRO A 567 -38.76 -84.67 10.46
CA PRO A 567 -38.41 -85.08 9.08
C PRO A 567 -38.96 -84.27 7.87
N LEU A 568 -38.31 -84.51 6.71
CA LEU A 568 -38.85 -84.77 5.35
C LEU A 568 -39.93 -83.85 4.71
N LYS A 569 -39.55 -83.18 3.60
CA LYS A 569 -40.06 -83.34 2.20
C LYS A 569 -39.59 -82.15 1.34
N ALA A 570 -38.66 -82.32 0.40
CA ALA A 570 -38.86 -82.79 -0.99
C ALA A 570 -39.61 -81.79 -1.90
N GLY A 571 -38.93 -81.30 -2.95
CA GLY A 571 -39.58 -80.86 -4.20
C GLY A 571 -39.12 -79.54 -4.84
N ARG A 572 -38.03 -79.57 -5.61
CA ARG A 572 -37.88 -78.81 -6.88
C ARG A 572 -38.91 -79.35 -7.90
N PRO A 573 -39.28 -78.70 -9.04
CA PRO A 573 -38.37 -78.09 -10.04
C PRO A 573 -38.94 -76.85 -10.82
N ALA A 574 -38.10 -76.04 -11.48
CA ALA A 574 -37.78 -75.94 -12.92
C ALA A 574 -38.94 -75.54 -13.88
N GLY A 575 -38.61 -74.61 -14.79
CA GLY A 575 -38.95 -74.74 -16.21
C GLY A 575 -40.06 -73.85 -16.80
N GLU A 576 -39.62 -72.97 -17.71
CA GLU A 576 -40.05 -72.98 -19.13
C GLU A 576 -41.05 -71.93 -19.65
N GLN A 577 -40.79 -71.62 -20.92
CA GLN A 577 -41.26 -70.58 -21.83
C GLN A 577 -42.73 -70.73 -22.25
N THR A 578 -43.30 -69.71 -22.89
CA THR A 578 -43.91 -69.80 -24.24
C THR A 578 -44.31 -68.43 -24.81
N ASP A 579 -44.01 -68.26 -26.09
CA ASP A 579 -44.50 -67.25 -27.07
C ASP A 579 -46.03 -67.30 -27.27
N THR A 580 -46.67 -66.22 -27.77
CA THR A 580 -47.25 -66.12 -29.16
C THR A 580 -48.05 -64.82 -29.42
N GLU A 581 -47.62 -64.12 -30.48
CA GLU A 581 -48.29 -63.36 -31.57
C GLU A 581 -49.77 -62.88 -31.63
N LEU A 582 -49.89 -61.68 -32.26
CA LEU A 582 -50.80 -61.20 -33.35
C LEU A 582 -52.26 -60.76 -33.08
N LYS A 583 -52.58 -59.46 -33.29
CA LYS A 583 -53.30 -58.88 -34.49
C LYS A 583 -53.89 -57.44 -34.31
N SER A 584 -53.51 -56.57 -35.26
CA SER A 584 -54.28 -55.62 -36.14
C SER A 584 -55.20 -54.46 -35.67
N SER A 585 -55.12 -53.39 -36.51
CA SER A 585 -56.11 -52.34 -36.91
C SER A 585 -56.33 -51.14 -35.97
N GLU A 586 -56.50 -49.86 -36.36
CA GLU A 586 -56.71 -49.15 -37.65
C GLU A 586 -56.64 -47.60 -37.42
N THR A 587 -56.70 -46.82 -38.52
CA THR A 587 -56.90 -45.35 -38.70
C THR A 587 -55.65 -44.45 -38.66
N ASP A 588 -55.09 -44.04 -39.81
CA ASP A 588 -55.53 -43.02 -40.82
C ASP A 588 -55.34 -41.57 -40.34
N ASP A 589 -54.33 -40.87 -40.86
CA ASP A 589 -54.59 -39.68 -41.69
C ASP A 589 -53.38 -39.32 -42.59
N LYS A 590 -53.71 -38.95 -43.83
CA LYS A 590 -52.82 -38.58 -44.94
C LYS A 590 -52.41 -37.10 -44.85
N ILE A 591 -51.24 -36.76 -45.42
CA ILE A 591 -51.01 -35.72 -46.45
C ILE A 591 -49.51 -35.72 -46.81
N GLU A 592 -49.19 -36.06 -48.06
CA GLU A 592 -47.97 -35.70 -48.82
C GLU A 592 -48.34 -34.54 -49.81
N PRO A 593 -47.46 -33.94 -50.68
CA PRO A 593 -46.10 -34.34 -51.11
C PRO A 593 -45.07 -33.21 -51.45
N GLU A 594 -43.95 -33.66 -52.06
CA GLU A 594 -42.94 -33.02 -52.93
C GLU A 594 -41.63 -32.59 -52.25
N ALA A 595 -40.52 -33.34 -52.31
CA ALA A 595 -39.66 -33.79 -53.44
C ALA A 595 -38.70 -32.69 -53.95
N ASP A 596 -37.40 -32.85 -53.67
CA ASP A 596 -36.36 -32.80 -54.70
C ASP A 596 -35.04 -33.42 -54.21
N THR A 597 -34.44 -34.16 -55.13
CA THR A 597 -33.26 -35.03 -55.13
C THR A 597 -31.93 -34.30 -55.15
N GLU A 598 -30.86 -34.89 -54.58
CA GLU A 598 -29.63 -35.23 -55.33
C GLU A 598 -28.65 -36.11 -54.51
N VAL A 599 -27.95 -36.99 -55.23
CA VAL A 599 -27.14 -38.16 -54.82
C VAL A 599 -25.72 -38.00 -55.39
N PHE A 600 -24.73 -38.67 -54.78
CA PHE A 600 -23.43 -39.23 -55.28
C PHE A 600 -22.26 -38.84 -54.35
N GLU A 601 -21.79 -39.72 -53.45
CA GLU A 601 -20.92 -40.94 -53.58
C GLU A 601 -19.42 -40.67 -53.84
N GLU A 602 -18.59 -41.26 -52.97
CA GLU A 602 -17.11 -41.34 -52.98
C GLU A 602 -16.56 -42.11 -54.20
N PRO A 603 -15.22 -42.09 -54.46
CA PRO A 603 -14.41 -43.23 -54.00
C PRO A 603 -12.90 -43.03 -53.71
N ALA A 604 -12.42 -43.92 -52.84
CA ALA A 604 -11.14 -44.61 -52.62
C ALA A 604 -9.84 -44.40 -53.47
N THR A 605 -8.71 -44.32 -52.73
CA THR A 605 -7.38 -45.01 -52.82
C THR A 605 -6.61 -45.14 -54.14
N LEU A 606 -5.30 -44.80 -54.13
CA LEU A 606 -4.16 -45.71 -54.48
C LEU A 606 -2.78 -45.06 -54.26
N ALA A 607 -1.78 -45.92 -54.04
CA ALA A 607 -0.40 -45.67 -53.63
C ALA A 607 0.62 -45.66 -54.81
N GLY A 608 1.87 -45.27 -54.51
CA GLY A 608 3.09 -45.48 -55.31
C GLY A 608 3.93 -44.18 -55.43
N GLU A 609 5.11 -43.95 -54.84
CA GLU A 609 6.40 -44.67 -54.77
C GLU A 609 7.49 -43.98 -55.64
N ASN A 610 8.57 -43.54 -54.95
CA ASN A 610 9.97 -43.25 -55.35
C ASN A 610 10.31 -42.27 -56.49
N ALA A 611 11.17 -41.28 -56.18
CA ALA A 611 12.46 -41.05 -56.85
C ALA A 611 13.30 -39.98 -56.11
N ASP A 612 14.53 -40.36 -55.75
CA ASP A 612 15.66 -39.52 -55.37
C ASP A 612 16.12 -38.64 -56.56
N ASP A 613 16.68 -37.44 -56.31
CA ASP A 613 17.94 -37.02 -56.93
C ASP A 613 18.55 -35.77 -56.27
N ASP A 614 19.88 -35.75 -56.32
CA ASP A 614 20.91 -34.85 -55.78
C ASP A 614 20.81 -33.36 -56.16
N GLY A 615 21.55 -32.51 -55.42
CA GLY A 615 22.02 -31.26 -56.01
C GLY A 615 22.51 -30.18 -55.04
N SER A 616 23.83 -30.08 -54.90
CA SER A 616 24.62 -29.18 -54.06
C SER A 616 24.67 -27.70 -54.49
N SER A 617 24.98 -26.85 -53.49
CA SER A 617 25.95 -25.73 -53.50
C SER A 617 25.76 -24.51 -54.42
N ASP A 618 25.70 -23.32 -53.82
CA ASP A 618 26.65 -22.18 -53.98
C ASP A 618 25.99 -20.90 -53.42
N GLU A 619 26.45 -20.34 -52.30
CA GLU A 619 27.59 -19.43 -52.09
C GLU A 619 27.25 -17.95 -52.33
N ALA A 620 27.50 -17.19 -51.25
CA ALA A 620 28.07 -15.85 -51.19
C ALA A 620 27.28 -14.57 -51.52
N THR A 621 27.39 -13.66 -50.53
CA THR A 621 27.60 -12.19 -50.62
C THR A 621 26.40 -11.31 -51.01
N GLU A 622 26.11 -10.17 -50.39
CA GLU A 622 26.97 -9.12 -49.83
C GLU A 622 26.12 -8.20 -48.91
N SER A 623 26.70 -7.69 -47.83
CA SER A 623 26.32 -6.41 -47.18
C SER A 623 27.32 -5.32 -47.64
N PRO A 624 27.27 -4.03 -47.24
CA PRO A 624 26.30 -3.30 -46.40
C PRO A 624 25.98 -1.87 -46.91
N ALA A 625 25.24 -1.14 -46.06
CA ALA A 625 25.33 0.30 -45.76
C ALA A 625 24.30 1.25 -46.41
N LEU A 626 23.35 1.70 -45.60
CA LEU A 626 23.32 3.07 -45.04
C LEU A 626 22.58 3.09 -43.70
#